data_AF-A0AA88HQU7-F1
#
_entry.id   AF-A0AA88HQU7-F1
#
_cell.length_a   1.000
_cell.length_b   1.000
_cell.length_c   1.000
_cell.angle_alpha   90.00
_cell.angle_beta   90.00
_cell.angle_gamma   90.00
#
_symmetry.space_group_name_H-M   'P 1'
#
loop_
_entity.id
_entity.type
_entity.pdbx_description
1 polymer ?
#
loop_
_entity_poly.entity_id
_entity_poly.type
_entity_poly.pdbx_seq_one_letter_code
_entity_poly.pdbx_strand_id
1 'polypeptide(L)'
;MRVGFNSLTAYASVNHQHYHIYYLNQHLGVEMAAVKPLFGDTIYEFLDWPAKGFAFQLKEFDSLSLFISNVWKLVEYLQQNRIAHNMFITRGCPFEEEPQADTYTAVRLFIWAREPSFGIKERNGFNPALCELAGHILVKDETSFERITVEEAAEILSNVTTTPFESVKNAVNLIYS
;
A
#
# COMPACT_ATOMS: atom_id res chain seq x y z
N MET A 1 -15.14 0.14 -3.57
CA MET A 1 -14.45 0.44 -4.84
C MET A 1 -13.01 0.74 -4.51
N ARG A 2 -12.06 0.21 -5.29
CA ARG A 2 -10.62 0.31 -5.02
C ARG A 2 -9.91 0.84 -6.23
N VAL A 3 -8.98 1.75 -6.01
CA VAL A 3 -8.14 2.34 -7.07
C VAL A 3 -6.69 2.05 -6.72
N GLY A 4 -5.92 1.56 -7.68
CA GLY A 4 -4.54 1.17 -7.47
C GLY A 4 -3.60 1.68 -8.55
N PHE A 5 -2.34 1.85 -8.20
CA PHE A 5 -1.27 2.24 -9.11
C PHE A 5 0.00 1.44 -8.83
N ASN A 6 0.68 1.04 -9.89
CA ASN A 6 1.98 0.38 -9.85
C ASN A 6 2.99 1.30 -10.55
N SER A 7 4.01 1.77 -9.84
CA SER A 7 5.11 2.51 -10.48
C SER A 7 5.92 1.60 -11.41
N LEU A 8 6.84 2.19 -12.16
CA LEU A 8 7.87 1.43 -12.86
C LEU A 8 8.59 0.50 -11.88
N THR A 9 8.91 -0.72 -12.33
CA THR A 9 9.47 -1.84 -11.54
C THR A 9 8.69 -2.27 -10.29
N ALA A 10 7.48 -1.72 -10.05
CA ALA A 10 6.54 -2.13 -9.01
C ALA A 10 5.46 -3.09 -9.53
N TYR A 11 5.85 -4.04 -10.39
CA TYR A 11 4.95 -4.95 -11.09
C TYR A 11 3.97 -4.32 -12.11
N ALA A 12 4.23 -3.09 -12.58
CA ALA A 12 3.55 -2.56 -13.76
C ALA A 12 3.74 -3.48 -14.99
N SER A 13 2.65 -3.81 -15.67
CA SER A 13 2.66 -4.66 -16.89
C SER A 13 2.82 -3.86 -18.17
N VAL A 14 2.56 -2.55 -18.13
CA VAL A 14 2.69 -1.61 -19.24
C VAL A 14 3.53 -0.40 -18.82
N ASN A 15 4.14 0.28 -19.79
CA ASN A 15 5.08 1.38 -19.57
C ASN A 15 4.43 2.77 -19.58
N HIS A 16 3.10 2.86 -19.78
CA HIS A 16 2.35 4.10 -19.67
C HIS A 16 1.66 4.21 -18.30
N GLN A 17 1.45 5.44 -17.84
CA GLN A 17 0.73 5.69 -16.60
C GLN A 17 -0.73 5.22 -16.74
N HIS A 18 -1.16 4.33 -15.87
CA HIS A 18 -2.52 3.81 -15.81
C HIS A 18 -2.88 3.50 -14.35
N TYR A 19 -4.17 3.66 -14.03
CA TYR A 19 -4.72 3.26 -12.74
C TYR A 19 -5.58 2.02 -12.92
N HIS A 20 -5.53 1.13 -11.94
CA HIS A 20 -6.43 -0.02 -11.83
C HIS A 20 -7.63 0.40 -11.00
N ILE A 21 -8.84 0.12 -11.48
CA ILE A 21 -10.06 0.33 -10.70
C ILE A 21 -10.80 -1.00 -10.67
N TYR A 22 -11.17 -1.47 -9.48
CA TYR A 22 -11.93 -2.70 -9.35
C TYR A 22 -12.91 -2.67 -8.18
N TYR A 23 -13.92 -3.52 -8.30
CA TYR A 23 -14.90 -3.81 -7.25
C TYR A 23 -14.69 -5.24 -6.76
N LEU A 24 -14.79 -5.42 -5.45
CA LEU A 24 -14.78 -6.72 -4.79
C LEU A 24 -15.79 -6.63 -3.64
N ASN A 25 -16.79 -7.52 -3.64
CA ASN A 25 -17.85 -7.54 -2.61
C ASN A 25 -17.39 -8.28 -1.34
N GLN A 26 -16.18 -7.98 -0.90
CA GLN A 26 -15.55 -8.49 0.32
C GLN A 26 -14.72 -7.36 0.92
N HIS A 27 -14.67 -7.28 2.24
CA HIS A 27 -13.81 -6.34 2.94
C HIS A 27 -12.35 -6.80 2.82
N LEU A 28 -11.45 -5.85 2.56
CA LEU A 28 -10.01 -6.12 2.60
C LEU A 28 -9.47 -5.75 3.98
N GLY A 29 -8.58 -6.58 4.53
CA GLY A 29 -7.97 -6.30 5.84
C GLY A 29 -7.32 -4.90 5.92
N VAL A 30 -6.74 -4.43 4.81
CA VAL A 30 -6.10 -3.10 4.75
C VAL A 30 -7.09 -1.95 4.98
N GLU A 31 -8.38 -2.13 4.71
CA GLU A 31 -9.43 -1.11 4.91
C GLU A 31 -9.62 -0.77 6.40
N MET A 32 -9.18 -1.67 7.27
CA MET A 32 -9.27 -1.61 8.72
C MET A 32 -7.91 -1.70 9.41
N ALA A 33 -6.81 -1.69 8.65
CA ALA A 33 -5.47 -1.88 9.21
C ALA A 33 -5.14 -0.77 10.21
N ALA A 34 -4.65 -1.17 11.38
CA ALA A 34 -4.21 -0.24 12.41
C ALA A 34 -2.93 0.49 11.97
N VAL A 35 -2.87 1.79 12.25
CA VAL A 35 -1.74 2.64 11.89
C VAL A 35 -1.36 3.52 13.07
N LYS A 36 -0.12 4.00 13.08
CA LYS A 36 0.34 5.01 14.06
C LYS A 36 0.96 6.21 13.36
N PRO A 37 0.86 7.42 13.94
CA PRO A 37 1.50 8.61 13.41
C PRO A 37 3.00 8.42 13.23
N LEU A 38 3.53 8.87 12.08
CA LEU A 38 4.95 8.88 11.79
C LEU A 38 5.52 10.30 11.74
N PHE A 39 4.73 11.27 11.24
CA PHE A 39 5.04 12.70 11.31
C PHE A 39 3.75 13.50 11.51
N GLY A 40 3.46 13.84 12.77
CA GLY A 40 2.17 14.44 13.16
C GLY A 40 0.99 13.68 12.57
N ASP A 41 -0.08 14.40 12.21
CA ASP A 41 -1.26 13.83 11.54
C ASP A 41 -1.16 13.82 10.00
N THR A 42 0.08 13.84 9.48
CA THR A 42 0.34 13.97 8.03
C THR A 42 0.49 12.60 7.35
N ILE A 43 1.29 11.73 7.95
CA ILE A 43 1.68 10.42 7.42
C ILE A 43 1.77 9.44 8.57
N TYR A 44 1.30 8.22 8.32
CA TYR A 44 1.20 7.15 9.30
C TYR A 44 1.95 5.92 8.78
N GLU A 45 2.36 5.03 9.67
CA GLU A 45 2.88 3.70 9.33
C GLU A 45 1.94 2.60 9.83
N PHE A 46 1.90 1.46 9.14
CA PHE A 46 1.18 0.29 9.60
C PHE A 46 1.75 -0.25 10.92
N LEU A 47 0.87 -0.67 11.83
CA LEU A 47 1.23 -1.39 13.05
C LEU A 47 1.40 -2.90 12.76
N ASP A 48 0.29 -3.57 12.53
CA ASP A 48 0.21 -5.03 12.43
C ASP A 48 -0.21 -5.49 11.02
N TRP A 49 0.34 -4.84 9.98
CA TRP A 49 0.18 -5.25 8.59
C TRP A 49 1.49 -5.88 8.07
N PRO A 50 1.44 -7.02 7.35
CA PRO A 50 2.64 -7.69 6.87
C PRO A 50 3.44 -6.87 5.86
N ALA A 51 2.76 -6.15 4.96
CA ALA A 51 3.42 -5.23 4.02
C ALA A 51 3.71 -3.88 4.70
N LYS A 52 4.99 -3.58 4.94
CA LYS A 52 5.39 -2.29 5.54
C LYS A 52 5.15 -1.14 4.57
N GLY A 53 4.53 -0.08 5.04
CA GLY A 53 4.06 0.99 4.16
C GLY A 53 3.53 2.19 4.92
N PHE A 54 3.20 3.21 4.14
CA PHE A 54 2.73 4.50 4.59
C PHE A 54 1.24 4.63 4.35
N ALA A 55 0.55 5.33 5.25
CA ALA A 55 -0.87 5.56 5.16
C ALA A 55 -1.20 7.06 5.30
N PHE A 56 -2.23 7.47 4.57
CA PHE A 56 -2.83 8.79 4.59
C PHE A 56 -4.34 8.63 4.65
N GLN A 57 -5.02 9.61 5.23
CA GLN A 57 -6.48 9.65 5.21
C GLN A 57 -7.00 11.03 4.84
N LEU A 58 -8.15 11.04 4.18
CA LEU A 58 -8.95 12.22 3.92
C LEU A 58 -10.31 11.99 4.57
N LYS A 59 -10.60 12.77 5.62
CA LYS A 59 -11.88 12.72 6.37
C LYS A 59 -12.91 13.68 5.78
N GLU A 60 -12.47 14.86 5.35
CA GLU A 60 -13.33 15.94 4.87
C GLU A 60 -12.78 16.54 3.58
N PHE A 61 -13.68 16.88 2.64
CA PHE A 61 -13.30 17.39 1.32
C PHE A 61 -12.50 18.71 1.38
N ASP A 62 -12.75 19.55 2.39
CA ASP A 62 -12.05 20.83 2.55
C ASP A 62 -10.53 20.66 2.78
N SER A 63 -10.11 19.49 3.27
CA SER A 63 -8.70 19.13 3.45
C SER A 63 -8.05 18.47 2.22
N LEU A 64 -8.76 18.35 1.10
CA LEU A 64 -8.30 17.65 -0.10
C LEU A 64 -6.97 18.21 -0.62
N SER A 65 -6.82 19.52 -0.70
CA SER A 65 -5.59 20.15 -1.20
C SER A 65 -4.38 19.82 -0.34
N LEU A 66 -4.55 19.82 0.99
CA LEU A 66 -3.49 19.47 1.94
C LEU A 66 -3.16 17.97 1.83
N PHE A 67 -4.18 17.11 1.77
CA PHE A 67 -4.02 15.67 1.56
C PHE A 67 -3.23 15.36 0.29
N ILE A 68 -3.60 15.96 -0.85
CA ILE A 68 -2.90 15.77 -2.13
C ILE A 68 -1.45 16.26 -2.02
N SER A 69 -1.22 17.44 -1.42
CA SER A 69 0.12 18.00 -1.23
C SER A 69 1.01 17.05 -0.43
N ASN A 70 0.50 16.49 0.66
CA ASN A 70 1.24 15.57 1.52
C ASN A 70 1.55 14.25 0.81
N VAL A 71 0.58 13.66 0.12
CA VAL A 71 0.79 12.45 -0.68
C VAL A 71 1.81 12.71 -1.79
N TRP A 72 1.73 13.87 -2.45
CA TRP A 72 2.64 14.24 -3.52
C TRP A 72 4.09 14.35 -3.05
N LYS A 73 4.36 14.96 -1.89
CA LYS A 73 5.72 15.04 -1.33
C LYS A 73 6.38 13.66 -1.21
N LEU A 74 5.66 12.66 -0.70
CA LEU A 74 6.18 11.30 -0.62
C LEU A 74 6.39 10.68 -2.01
N VAL A 75 5.40 10.79 -2.90
CA VAL A 75 5.49 10.23 -4.26
C VAL A 75 6.63 10.87 -5.05
N GLU A 76 6.81 12.19 -4.96
CA GLU A 76 7.91 12.92 -5.58
C GLU A 76 9.26 12.43 -5.06
N TYR A 77 9.42 12.28 -3.74
CA TYR A 77 10.65 11.74 -3.16
C TYR A 77 10.94 10.32 -3.69
N LEU A 78 9.94 9.44 -3.74
CA LEU A 78 10.10 8.08 -4.26
C LEU A 78 10.52 8.10 -5.73
N GLN A 79 9.93 8.98 -6.55
CA GLN A 79 10.29 9.11 -7.96
C GLN A 79 11.71 9.66 -8.17
N GLN A 80 12.08 10.73 -7.46
CA GLN A 80 13.40 11.35 -7.55
C GLN A 80 14.51 10.37 -7.14
N ASN A 81 14.23 9.51 -6.16
CA ASN A 81 15.16 8.47 -5.69
C ASN A 81 15.02 7.12 -6.42
N ARG A 82 14.17 7.05 -7.46
CA ARG A 82 13.92 5.83 -8.26
C ARG A 82 13.48 4.62 -7.43
N ILE A 83 12.72 4.86 -6.37
CA ILE A 83 12.18 3.84 -5.49
C ILE A 83 10.86 3.32 -6.08
N ALA A 84 10.82 2.01 -6.35
CA ALA A 84 9.61 1.35 -6.81
C ALA A 84 8.53 1.42 -5.73
N HIS A 85 7.29 1.70 -6.12
CA HIS A 85 6.18 1.83 -5.19
C HIS A 85 4.83 1.42 -5.78
N ASN A 86 3.96 0.93 -4.91
CA ASN A 86 2.54 0.74 -5.20
C ASN A 86 1.73 1.75 -4.41
N MET A 87 0.60 2.20 -4.98
CA MET A 87 -0.39 3.01 -4.28
C MET A 87 -1.74 2.32 -4.32
N PHE A 88 -2.52 2.49 -3.25
CA PHE A 88 -3.87 1.93 -3.16
C PHE A 88 -4.78 2.89 -2.42
N ILE A 89 -5.94 3.16 -3.01
CA ILE A 89 -6.95 4.09 -2.51
C ILE A 89 -8.25 3.32 -2.35
N THR A 90 -8.84 3.42 -1.17
CA THR A 90 -10.13 2.82 -0.85
C THR A 90 -10.86 3.68 0.17
N ARG A 91 -12.14 3.41 0.40
CA ARG A 91 -12.82 3.97 1.57
C ARG A 91 -12.61 3.03 2.76
N GLY A 92 -12.57 3.59 3.96
CA GLY A 92 -12.41 2.83 5.19
C GLY A 92 -12.79 3.65 6.41
N CYS A 93 -12.56 3.05 7.58
CA CYS A 93 -12.74 3.72 8.87
C CYS A 93 -11.59 4.74 9.09
N PRO A 94 -11.85 5.92 9.68
CA PRO A 94 -10.81 6.83 10.14
C PRO A 94 -9.78 6.12 11.04
N PHE A 95 -8.52 6.56 10.99
CA PHE A 95 -7.42 5.91 11.73
C PHE A 95 -7.59 5.97 13.25
N GLU A 96 -8.32 6.96 13.76
CA GLU A 96 -8.54 7.20 15.17
C GLU A 96 -9.77 6.45 15.72
N GLU A 97 -10.55 5.84 14.84
CA GLU A 97 -11.77 5.11 15.19
C GLU A 97 -11.52 3.61 15.17
N GLU A 98 -12.21 2.90 16.07
CA GLU A 98 -12.22 1.44 16.04
C GLU A 98 -12.94 0.96 14.77
N PRO A 99 -12.37 0.01 14.01
CA PRO A 99 -12.96 -0.47 12.77
C PRO A 99 -14.37 -1.03 12.99
N GLN A 100 -15.39 -0.30 12.54
CA GLN A 100 -16.75 -0.80 12.41
C GLN A 100 -16.99 -1.13 10.94
N ALA A 101 -17.43 -2.36 10.67
CA ALA A 101 -17.50 -2.91 9.31
C ALA A 101 -18.36 -2.08 8.33
N ASP A 102 -19.29 -1.28 8.85
CA ASP A 102 -20.30 -0.56 8.05
C ASP A 102 -20.06 0.95 7.92
N THR A 103 -19.01 1.52 8.53
CA THR A 103 -18.77 2.98 8.54
C THR A 103 -17.53 3.39 7.74
N TYR A 104 -17.69 3.51 6.41
CA TYR A 104 -16.65 4.00 5.51
C TYR A 104 -16.77 5.49 5.24
N THR A 105 -16.38 6.28 6.24
CA THR A 105 -16.48 7.75 6.21
C THR A 105 -15.22 8.41 5.66
N ALA A 106 -14.04 7.77 5.77
CA ALA A 106 -12.77 8.30 5.27
C ALA A 106 -12.36 7.68 3.92
N VAL A 107 -11.60 8.44 3.14
CA VAL A 107 -10.76 7.88 2.06
C VAL A 107 -9.40 7.55 2.68
N ARG A 108 -8.95 6.31 2.54
CA ARG A 108 -7.63 5.84 2.96
C ARG A 108 -6.77 5.66 1.72
N LEU A 109 -5.54 6.15 1.78
CA LEU A 109 -4.52 5.97 0.75
C LEU A 109 -3.29 5.32 1.37
N PHE A 110 -2.83 4.24 0.77
CA PHE A 110 -1.65 3.50 1.17
C PHE A 110 -0.58 3.57 0.11
N ILE A 111 0.67 3.70 0.52
CA ILE A 111 1.84 3.67 -0.35
C ILE A 111 2.85 2.67 0.21
N TRP A 112 3.23 1.69 -0.60
CA TRP A 112 4.28 0.74 -0.26
C TRP A 112 5.51 1.02 -1.12
N ALA A 113 6.58 1.53 -0.50
CA ALA A 113 7.91 1.43 -1.08
C ALA A 113 8.32 -0.05 -1.11
N ARG A 114 8.94 -0.49 -2.20
CA ARG A 114 9.21 -1.91 -2.41
C ARG A 114 10.45 -2.20 -3.22
N GLU A 115 10.97 -3.40 -3.03
CA GLU A 115 12.08 -3.94 -3.80
C GLU A 115 11.68 -4.05 -5.27
N PRO A 116 12.42 -3.43 -6.20
CA PRO A 116 12.08 -3.46 -7.61
C PRO A 116 12.02 -4.90 -8.13
N SER A 117 11.03 -5.18 -8.97
CA SER A 117 10.88 -6.49 -9.62
C SER A 117 11.46 -6.43 -11.03
N PHE A 118 12.42 -7.30 -11.32
CA PHE A 118 13.05 -7.48 -12.62
C PHE A 118 12.97 -8.97 -13.04
N GLY A 119 12.82 -9.25 -14.34
CA GLY A 119 12.93 -10.62 -14.89
C GLY A 119 11.68 -11.51 -14.74
N ILE A 120 11.87 -12.84 -14.86
CA ILE A 120 10.81 -13.86 -14.79
C ILE A 120 10.27 -13.93 -13.36
N LYS A 121 8.95 -13.76 -13.25
CA LYS A 121 8.21 -13.55 -12.01
C LYS A 121 7.83 -14.87 -11.35
N GLU A 122 8.82 -15.66 -10.94
CA GLU A 122 8.63 -16.90 -10.17
C GLU A 122 8.95 -16.65 -8.70
N ARG A 123 7.96 -16.15 -7.97
CA ARG A 123 7.87 -16.38 -6.53
C ARG A 123 6.88 -17.51 -6.31
N ASN A 124 7.20 -18.41 -5.37
CA ASN A 124 6.35 -19.51 -4.97
C ASN A 124 4.95 -18.96 -4.61
N GLY A 125 3.93 -19.34 -5.36
CA GLY A 125 2.52 -18.99 -5.13
C GLY A 125 2.02 -17.71 -5.80
N PHE A 126 2.50 -16.53 -5.39
CA PHE A 126 1.98 -15.25 -5.89
C PHE A 126 3.05 -14.17 -6.07
N ASN A 127 2.68 -13.12 -6.81
CA ASN A 127 3.55 -11.97 -7.08
C ASN A 127 3.02 -10.73 -6.34
N PRO A 128 3.74 -10.18 -5.34
CA PRO A 128 3.29 -8.99 -4.64
C PRO A 128 3.23 -7.75 -5.55
N ALA A 129 2.03 -7.39 -5.99
CA ALA A 129 1.69 -6.11 -6.61
C ALA A 129 0.65 -5.37 -5.73
N LEU A 130 -0.09 -4.41 -6.30
CA LEU A 130 -1.03 -3.60 -5.50
C LEU A 130 -2.10 -4.43 -4.76
N CYS A 131 -2.62 -5.49 -5.38
CA CYS A 131 -3.73 -6.27 -4.82
C CYS A 131 -3.26 -7.05 -3.60
N GLU A 132 -2.12 -7.72 -3.75
CA GLU A 132 -1.56 -8.59 -2.73
C GLU A 132 -1.08 -7.80 -1.52
N LEU A 133 -0.47 -6.63 -1.75
CA LEU A 133 -0.08 -5.71 -0.68
C LEU A 133 -1.28 -5.16 0.09
N ALA A 134 -2.44 -5.05 -0.57
CA ALA A 134 -3.72 -4.69 0.04
C ALA A 134 -4.46 -5.89 0.68
N GLY A 135 -3.89 -7.10 0.62
CA GLY A 135 -4.46 -8.31 1.23
C GLY A 135 -5.35 -9.15 0.31
N HIS A 136 -5.42 -8.82 -0.98
CA HIS A 136 -6.10 -9.64 -2.00
C HIS A 136 -5.06 -10.51 -2.72
N ILE A 137 -4.87 -11.74 -2.25
CA ILE A 137 -3.81 -12.63 -2.73
C ILE A 137 -4.25 -13.39 -3.99
N LEU A 138 -3.69 -13.04 -5.15
CA LEU A 138 -3.92 -13.75 -6.41
C LEU A 138 -2.91 -14.88 -6.59
N VAL A 139 -3.32 -16.11 -6.28
CA VAL A 139 -2.51 -17.32 -6.46
C VAL A 139 -2.68 -17.85 -7.89
N LYS A 140 -1.57 -18.27 -8.51
CA LYS A 140 -1.53 -18.58 -9.96
C LYS A 140 -1.97 -19.99 -10.32
N ASP A 141 -1.91 -20.92 -9.38
CA ASP A 141 -2.18 -22.34 -9.59
C ASP A 141 -2.77 -22.99 -8.32
N GLU A 142 -3.51 -24.08 -8.51
CA GLU A 142 -4.23 -24.79 -7.45
C GLU A 142 -3.28 -25.37 -6.39
N THR A 143 -2.16 -25.97 -6.81
CA THR A 143 -1.18 -26.55 -5.88
C THR A 143 -0.60 -25.50 -4.95
N SER A 144 -0.26 -24.33 -5.47
CA SER A 144 0.18 -23.20 -4.68
C SER A 144 -0.93 -22.68 -3.75
N PHE A 145 -2.19 -22.66 -4.22
CA PHE A 145 -3.33 -22.19 -3.43
C PHE A 145 -3.61 -23.09 -2.23
N GLU A 146 -3.54 -24.41 -2.42
CA GLU A 146 -3.72 -25.39 -1.35
C GLU A 146 -2.57 -25.40 -0.34
N ARG A 147 -1.35 -25.06 -0.77
CA ARG A 147 -0.14 -25.13 0.06
C ARG A 147 0.13 -23.85 0.85
N ILE A 148 -0.17 -22.69 0.28
CA ILE A 148 0.28 -21.41 0.84
C ILE A 148 -0.35 -21.14 2.22
N THR A 149 0.49 -20.80 3.19
CA THR A 149 0.03 -20.43 4.54
C THR A 149 -0.04 -18.91 4.70
N VAL A 150 -0.74 -18.46 5.74
CA VAL A 150 -0.81 -17.04 6.11
C VAL A 150 0.57 -16.50 6.44
N GLU A 151 1.40 -17.28 7.13
CA GLU A 151 2.76 -16.94 7.52
C GLU A 151 3.67 -16.79 6.30
N GLU A 152 3.60 -17.74 5.35
CA GLU A 152 4.35 -17.65 4.10
C GLU A 152 3.94 -16.40 3.30
N ALA A 153 2.64 -16.12 3.20
CA ALA A 153 2.15 -14.93 2.50
C ALA A 153 2.61 -13.63 3.20
N ALA A 154 2.51 -13.58 4.53
CA ALA A 154 2.96 -12.44 5.32
C ALA A 154 4.47 -12.19 5.15
N GLU A 155 5.28 -13.25 5.16
CA GLU A 155 6.71 -13.17 4.94
C GLU A 155 7.04 -12.65 3.54
N ILE A 156 6.38 -13.15 2.49
CA ILE A 156 6.56 -12.68 1.12
C ILE A 156 6.27 -11.18 0.99
N LEU A 157 5.18 -10.70 1.62
CA LEU A 157 4.80 -9.28 1.61
C LEU A 157 5.80 -8.42 2.39
N SER A 158 6.24 -8.89 3.56
CA SER A 158 7.20 -8.22 4.42
C SER A 158 8.56 -8.08 3.74
N ASN A 159 9.06 -9.17 3.12
CA ASN A 159 10.36 -9.20 2.46
C ASN A 159 10.45 -8.24 1.27
N VAL A 160 9.33 -7.95 0.62
CA VAL A 160 9.29 -6.98 -0.51
C VAL A 160 9.32 -5.54 -0.04
N THR A 161 8.87 -5.26 1.18
CA THR A 161 8.55 -3.89 1.62
C THR A 161 9.47 -3.37 2.73
N THR A 162 10.00 -4.24 3.59
CA THR A 162 10.72 -3.83 4.80
C THR A 162 11.92 -2.92 4.54
N THR A 163 12.90 -3.34 3.73
CA THR A 163 14.12 -2.55 3.51
C THR A 163 13.84 -1.19 2.85
N PRO A 164 13.06 -1.10 1.75
CA PRO A 164 12.70 0.17 1.15
C PRO A 164 11.87 1.06 2.08
N PHE A 165 10.95 0.47 2.86
CA PHE A 165 10.17 1.18 3.85
C PHE A 165 11.06 1.86 4.89
N GLU A 166 11.99 1.13 5.51
CA GLU A 166 12.90 1.69 6.52
C GLU A 166 13.78 2.80 5.95
N SER A 167 14.27 2.64 4.71
CA SER A 167 15.03 3.69 4.03
C SER A 167 14.22 4.98 3.86
N VAL A 168 12.96 4.88 3.43
CA VAL A 168 12.09 6.05 3.23
C VAL A 168 11.64 6.63 4.56
N LYS A 169 11.35 5.79 5.55
CA LYS A 169 11.00 6.18 6.92
C LYS A 169 12.07 7.06 7.55
N ASN A 170 13.34 6.71 7.39
CA ASN A 170 14.46 7.52 7.89
C ASN A 170 14.56 8.91 7.21
N ALA A 171 13.96 9.09 6.03
CA ALA A 171 13.92 10.36 5.31
C ALA A 171 12.63 11.17 5.57
N VAL A 172 11.67 10.67 6.35
CA VAL A 172 10.36 11.35 6.53
C VAL A 172 10.50 12.77 7.07
N ASN A 173 11.39 13.02 8.03
CA ASN A 173 11.63 14.37 8.53
C ASN A 173 12.14 15.32 7.43
N LEU A 174 12.93 14.82 6.48
CA LEU A 174 13.41 15.61 5.33
C LEU A 174 12.30 15.85 4.31
N ILE A 175 11.40 14.87 4.11
CA ILE A 175 10.30 14.96 3.14
C ILE A 175 9.24 15.99 3.60
N TYR A 176 9.02 16.11 4.92
CA TYR A 176 7.94 16.92 5.50
C TYR A 176 8.40 18.12 6.34
N SER A 177 9.72 18.38 6.42
CA SER A 177 10.27 19.62 6.98
C SER A 177 9.83 20.87 6.23
#